data_AF-A0A429DN40-F1
#
_entry.id   AF-A0A429DN40-F1
#
_cell.length_a   1.000
_cell.length_b   1.000
_cell.length_c   1.000
_cell.angle_alpha   90.00
_cell.angle_beta   90.00
_cell.angle_gamma   90.00
#
_symmetry.space_group_name_H-M   'P 1'
#
loop_
_entity.id
_entity.type
_entity.pdbx_description
1 polymer ?
#
loop_
_entity_poly.entity_id
_entity_poly.type
_entity_poly.pdbx_seq_one_letter_code
_entity_poly.pdbx_strand_id
1 'polypeptide(L)'
;APLVEARPGLRSPGTADPDELALRALAGRAAAERLVQRYGKALDAPCGTLTHLFPEPAVLAAAEPDGPVGALAAALADGTVRLDPGADRDDAERALLAVPGMDARTAAVVRTRALGDPDTAPPDPTVPDSWRPWRSYAVNHLRAAGDWEQDR
;
A
#
# COMPACT_ATOMS: atom_id res chain seq x y z
N ALA A 1 7.49 27.30 -7.31
CA ALA A 1 7.14 26.32 -6.27
C ALA A 1 8.43 25.68 -5.75
N PRO A 2 9.04 26.20 -4.67
CA PRO A 2 10.44 25.93 -4.34
C PRO A 2 10.79 24.44 -4.16
N LEU A 3 9.90 23.66 -3.54
CA LEU A 3 10.12 22.22 -3.32
C LEU A 3 10.10 21.40 -4.62
N VAL A 4 9.35 21.86 -5.63
CA VAL A 4 9.29 21.24 -6.95
C VAL A 4 10.55 21.58 -7.75
N GLU A 5 10.95 22.85 -7.73
CA GLU A 5 12.19 23.33 -8.40
C GLU A 5 13.44 22.65 -7.83
N ALA A 6 13.46 22.35 -6.53
CA ALA A 6 14.56 21.61 -5.91
C ALA A 6 14.63 20.14 -6.36
N ARG A 7 13.52 19.54 -6.81
CA ARG A 7 13.41 18.11 -7.14
C ARG A 7 12.47 17.85 -8.34
N PRO A 8 12.71 18.43 -9.52
CA PRO A 8 11.78 18.37 -10.65
C PRO A 8 11.57 16.95 -11.19
N GLY A 9 12.51 16.04 -10.91
CA GLY A 9 12.44 14.63 -11.28
C GLY A 9 11.75 13.71 -10.27
N LEU A 10 11.20 14.24 -9.16
CA LEU A 10 10.58 13.40 -8.12
C LEU A 10 9.36 12.65 -8.69
N ARG A 11 9.29 11.35 -8.43
CA ARG A 11 8.18 10.47 -8.84
C ARG A 11 7.46 9.93 -7.62
N SER A 12 6.16 9.64 -7.78
CA SER A 12 5.43 8.84 -6.79
C SER A 12 5.83 7.36 -6.95
N PRO A 13 6.34 6.69 -5.90
CA PRO A 13 6.69 5.28 -5.98
C PRO A 13 5.45 4.41 -6.16
N GLY A 14 5.44 3.55 -7.18
CA GLY A 14 4.41 2.52 -7.36
C GLY A 14 4.67 1.25 -6.55
N THR A 15 4.10 0.16 -7.04
CA THR A 15 4.35 -1.23 -6.60
C THR A 15 4.38 -2.16 -7.81
N ALA A 16 5.05 -3.31 -7.67
CA ALA A 16 5.03 -4.37 -8.66
C ALA A 16 3.79 -5.27 -8.50
N ASP A 17 3.35 -5.46 -7.26
CA ASP A 17 2.18 -6.25 -6.90
C ASP A 17 1.29 -5.44 -5.93
N PRO A 18 0.06 -5.08 -6.33
CA PRO A 18 -0.87 -4.32 -5.49
C PRO A 18 -1.33 -5.03 -4.22
N ASP A 19 -1.53 -6.35 -4.30
CA ASP A 19 -2.08 -7.16 -3.21
C ASP A 19 -1.04 -7.37 -2.11
N GLU A 20 0.19 -7.73 -2.50
CA GLU A 20 1.35 -7.78 -1.62
C GLU A 20 1.56 -6.42 -0.94
N LEU A 21 1.48 -5.31 -1.68
CA LEU A 21 1.65 -3.98 -1.10
C LEU A 21 0.60 -3.72 -0.01
N ALA A 22 -0.68 -4.01 -0.29
CA ALA A 22 -1.77 -3.80 0.67
C ALA A 22 -1.59 -4.64 1.94
N LEU A 23 -1.27 -5.93 1.78
CA LEU A 23 -1.01 -6.84 2.90
C LEU A 23 0.19 -6.40 3.73
N ARG A 24 1.29 -5.96 3.09
CA ARG A 24 2.47 -5.45 3.78
C ARG A 24 2.22 -4.12 4.49
N ALA A 25 1.42 -3.25 3.89
CA ALA A 25 1.06 -1.96 4.49
C ALA A 25 0.24 -2.17 5.76
N LEU A 26 -0.74 -3.09 5.72
CA LEU A 26 -1.57 -3.43 6.88
C LEU A 26 -0.79 -4.19 7.97
N ALA A 27 0.01 -5.19 7.59
CA ALA A 27 0.73 -6.03 8.55
C ALA A 27 1.90 -5.29 9.22
N GLY A 28 2.48 -4.31 8.53
CA GLY A 28 3.74 -3.70 8.92
C GLY A 28 4.96 -4.59 8.65
N ARG A 29 6.15 -3.98 8.68
CA ARG A 29 7.40 -4.62 8.21
C ARG A 29 7.70 -5.96 8.90
N ALA A 30 7.70 -5.99 10.23
CA ALA A 30 8.11 -7.16 10.98
C ALA A 30 7.14 -8.35 10.81
N ALA A 31 5.84 -8.08 10.70
CA ALA A 31 4.86 -9.13 10.46
C ALA A 31 4.94 -9.63 9.01
N ALA A 32 5.07 -8.73 8.04
CA ALA A 32 5.27 -9.10 6.64
C ALA A 32 6.49 -10.03 6.44
N GLU A 33 7.62 -9.74 7.10
CA GLU A 33 8.79 -10.63 7.07
C GLU A 33 8.47 -12.03 7.61
N ARG A 34 7.73 -12.14 8.72
CA ARG A 34 7.29 -13.44 9.26
C ARG A 34 6.36 -14.20 8.32
N LEU A 35 5.45 -13.49 7.65
CA LEU A 35 4.54 -14.11 6.67
C LEU A 35 5.31 -14.74 5.50
N VAL A 36 6.32 -14.04 4.97
CA VAL A 36 7.18 -14.59 3.91
C VAL A 36 7.97 -15.80 4.41
N GLN A 37 8.55 -15.74 5.62
CA GLN A 37 9.32 -16.87 6.17
C GLN A 37 8.47 -18.11 6.42
N ARG A 38 7.19 -17.94 6.77
CA ARG A 38 6.31 -19.05 7.15
C ARG A 38 5.49 -19.59 5.98
N TYR A 39 5.05 -18.72 5.08
CA TYR A 39 4.07 -19.04 4.02
C TYR A 39 4.54 -18.66 2.62
N GLY A 40 5.72 -18.05 2.49
CA GLY A 40 6.25 -17.64 1.20
C GLY A 40 6.59 -18.84 0.32
N LYS A 41 6.38 -18.72 -0.98
CA LYS A 41 6.77 -19.76 -1.94
C LYS A 41 8.27 -19.65 -2.20
N ALA A 42 9.01 -20.71 -1.91
CA ALA A 42 10.44 -20.78 -2.24
C ALA A 42 10.66 -20.68 -3.76
N LEU A 43 11.68 -19.92 -4.18
CA LEU A 43 12.10 -19.85 -5.58
C LEU A 43 12.86 -21.10 -5.97
N ASP A 44 12.54 -21.68 -7.14
CA ASP A 44 13.26 -22.83 -7.69
C ASP A 44 14.76 -22.51 -7.91
N ALA A 45 15.06 -21.26 -8.27
CA ALA A 45 16.41 -20.74 -8.42
C ALA A 45 16.53 -19.40 -7.66
N PRO A 46 17.13 -19.38 -6.45
CA PRO A 46 17.34 -18.16 -5.69
C PRO A 46 18.20 -17.12 -6.43
N CYS A 47 17.93 -15.83 -6.23
CA CYS A 47 18.69 -14.72 -6.81
C CYS A 47 19.30 -13.88 -5.69
N GLY A 48 20.57 -14.14 -5.35
CA GLY A 48 21.24 -13.49 -4.24
C GLY A 48 20.52 -13.75 -2.91
N THR A 49 20.01 -12.70 -2.27
CA THR A 49 19.23 -12.80 -1.02
C THR A 49 17.73 -13.03 -1.23
N LEU A 50 17.25 -12.97 -2.48
CA LEU A 50 15.85 -13.26 -2.80
C LEU A 50 15.65 -14.77 -2.91
N THR A 51 14.95 -15.34 -1.93
CA THR A 51 14.75 -16.79 -1.79
C THR A 51 13.28 -17.21 -1.83
N HIS A 52 12.36 -16.29 -1.51
CA HIS A 52 10.92 -16.55 -1.44
C HIS A 52 10.14 -15.43 -2.12
N LEU A 53 9.01 -15.79 -2.72
CA LEU A 53 7.96 -14.86 -3.11
C LEU A 53 7.09 -14.53 -1.90
N PHE A 54 6.44 -13.38 -1.95
CA PHE A 54 5.39 -13.07 -0.98
C PHE A 54 4.23 -14.07 -1.11
N PRO A 55 3.59 -14.48 0.00
CA PRO A 55 2.48 -15.43 -0.05
C PRO A 55 1.29 -14.89 -0.85
N GLU A 56 0.65 -15.73 -1.67
CA GLU A 56 -0.59 -15.37 -2.37
C GLU A 56 -1.73 -15.07 -1.35
N PRO A 57 -2.67 -14.18 -1.67
CA PRO A 57 -3.77 -13.85 -0.76
C PRO A 57 -4.56 -15.08 -0.28
N ALA A 58 -4.87 -16.02 -1.18
CA ALA A 58 -5.60 -17.24 -0.82
C ALA A 58 -4.85 -18.11 0.22
N VAL A 59 -3.52 -18.12 0.19
CA VAL A 59 -2.70 -18.85 1.18
C VAL A 59 -2.82 -18.19 2.55
N LEU A 60 -2.75 -16.86 2.61
CA LEU A 60 -2.84 -16.11 3.87
C LEU A 60 -4.26 -16.13 4.45
N ALA A 61 -5.29 -16.09 3.61
CA ALA A 61 -6.68 -16.21 4.03
C ALA A 61 -6.94 -17.54 4.78
N ALA A 62 -6.32 -18.63 4.32
CA ALA A 62 -6.44 -19.93 4.98
C ALA A 62 -5.53 -20.08 6.22
N ALA A 63 -4.34 -19.48 6.20
CA ALA A 63 -3.32 -19.68 7.24
C ALA A 63 -3.48 -18.75 8.46
N GLU A 64 -4.03 -17.55 8.28
CA GLU A 64 -4.20 -16.53 9.33
C GLU A 64 -5.65 -16.02 9.40
N PRO A 65 -6.67 -16.89 9.53
CA PRO A 65 -8.08 -16.52 9.30
C PRO A 65 -8.64 -15.50 10.31
N ASP A 66 -8.07 -15.42 11.52
CA ASP A 66 -8.66 -14.69 12.65
C ASP A 66 -8.11 -13.26 12.86
N GLY A 67 -7.46 -12.66 11.85
CA GLY A 67 -6.84 -11.34 11.98
C GLY A 67 -7.03 -10.39 10.79
N PRO A 68 -6.66 -9.11 10.91
CA PRO A 68 -6.79 -8.11 9.84
C PRO A 68 -6.13 -8.53 8.53
N VAL A 69 -4.98 -9.20 8.61
CA VAL A 69 -4.27 -9.73 7.44
C VAL A 69 -5.08 -10.82 6.74
N GLY A 70 -5.65 -11.78 7.48
CA GLY A 70 -6.51 -12.81 6.91
C GLY A 70 -7.78 -12.24 6.30
N ALA A 71 -8.40 -11.27 6.97
CA ALA A 71 -9.59 -10.58 6.46
C ALA A 71 -9.31 -9.85 5.13
N LEU A 72 -8.19 -9.10 5.05
CA LEU A 72 -7.78 -8.46 3.80
C LEU A 72 -7.43 -9.50 2.73
N ALA A 73 -6.70 -10.56 3.10
CA ALA A 73 -6.29 -11.60 2.18
C ALA A 73 -7.49 -12.35 1.57
N ALA A 74 -8.53 -12.63 2.37
CA ALA A 74 -9.77 -13.22 1.91
C ALA A 74 -10.49 -12.30 0.91
N ALA A 75 -10.63 -11.01 1.27
CA ALA A 75 -11.28 -10.02 0.40
C ALA A 75 -10.54 -9.77 -0.92
N LEU A 76 -9.21 -9.90 -0.93
CA LEU A 76 -8.41 -9.85 -2.16
C LEU A 76 -8.59 -11.15 -2.99
N ALA A 77 -8.55 -12.30 -2.33
CA ALA A 77 -8.67 -13.61 -2.99
C ALA A 77 -10.03 -13.84 -3.65
N ASP A 78 -11.11 -13.33 -3.04
CA ASP A 78 -12.48 -13.45 -3.58
C ASP A 78 -12.91 -12.27 -4.48
N GLY A 79 -12.07 -11.24 -4.60
CA GLY A 79 -12.31 -10.06 -5.42
C GLY A 79 -13.28 -9.04 -4.84
N THR A 80 -13.64 -9.15 -3.55
CA THR A 80 -14.38 -8.10 -2.82
C THR A 80 -13.58 -6.79 -2.78
N VAL A 81 -12.26 -6.89 -2.62
CA VAL A 81 -11.31 -5.79 -2.82
C VAL A 81 -10.56 -6.05 -4.12
N ARG A 82 -10.61 -5.09 -5.04
CA ARG A 82 -9.88 -5.15 -6.31
C ARG A 82 -8.88 -4.02 -6.40
N LEU A 83 -7.62 -4.36 -6.66
CA LEU A 83 -6.52 -3.41 -6.78
C LEU A 83 -5.84 -3.47 -8.16
N ASP A 84 -6.48 -4.14 -9.12
CA ASP A 84 -5.99 -4.24 -10.49
C ASP A 84 -6.09 -2.90 -11.25
N PRO A 85 -5.37 -2.71 -12.38
CA PRO A 85 -5.36 -1.44 -13.12
C PRO A 85 -6.73 -0.93 -13.61
N GLY A 86 -7.77 -1.78 -13.61
CA GLY A 86 -9.14 -1.40 -13.97
C GLY A 86 -10.03 -1.02 -12.78
N ALA A 87 -9.53 -1.11 -11.55
CA ALA A 87 -10.31 -0.78 -10.36
C ALA A 87 -10.61 0.73 -10.28
N ASP A 88 -11.87 1.06 -9.98
CA ASP A 88 -12.21 2.42 -9.58
C ASP A 88 -11.61 2.71 -8.21
N ARG A 89 -10.95 3.87 -8.09
CA ARG A 89 -10.16 4.19 -6.91
C ARG A 89 -11.03 4.43 -5.68
N ASP A 90 -12.19 5.06 -5.86
CA ASP A 90 -13.11 5.38 -4.77
C ASP A 90 -13.88 4.15 -4.31
N ASP A 91 -14.22 3.25 -5.24
CA ASP A 91 -14.76 1.94 -4.88
C ASP A 91 -13.72 1.08 -4.15
N ALA A 92 -12.47 1.05 -4.61
CA ALA A 92 -11.39 0.32 -3.97
C ALA A 92 -11.10 0.83 -2.55
N GLU A 93 -11.08 2.15 -2.33
CA GLU A 93 -10.91 2.72 -0.99
C GLU A 93 -12.06 2.34 -0.06
N ARG A 94 -13.31 2.42 -0.55
CA ARG A 94 -14.48 2.05 0.23
C ARG A 94 -14.44 0.57 0.62
N ALA A 95 -14.02 -0.30 -0.30
CA ALA A 95 -13.86 -1.73 -0.04
C ALA A 95 -12.73 -1.99 0.96
N LEU A 96 -11.57 -1.33 0.82
CA LEU A 96 -10.46 -1.42 1.76
C LEU A 96 -10.91 -1.02 3.17
N LEU A 97 -11.57 0.14 3.33
CA LEU A 97 -12.02 0.64 4.63
C LEU A 97 -13.11 -0.21 5.28
N ALA A 98 -13.79 -1.08 4.52
CA ALA A 98 -14.73 -2.05 5.07
C ALA A 98 -14.02 -3.28 5.68
N VAL A 99 -12.73 -3.50 5.38
CA VAL A 99 -11.95 -4.61 5.94
C VAL A 99 -11.60 -4.34 7.40
N PRO A 100 -11.87 -5.28 8.33
CA PRO A 100 -11.49 -5.15 9.73
C PRO A 100 -10.00 -4.85 9.93
N GLY A 101 -9.70 -3.80 10.70
CA GLY A 101 -8.33 -3.36 10.99
C GLY A 101 -7.69 -2.48 9.91
N MET A 102 -8.36 -2.23 8.78
CA MET A 102 -7.91 -1.23 7.81
C MET A 102 -8.16 0.18 8.36
N ASP A 103 -7.19 1.08 8.18
CA ASP A 103 -7.34 2.50 8.49
C ASP A 103 -7.13 3.38 7.25
N ALA A 104 -7.56 4.65 7.35
CA ALA A 104 -7.47 5.61 6.26
C ALA A 104 -6.03 5.93 5.84
N ARG A 105 -5.06 5.83 6.76
CA ARG A 105 -3.64 6.04 6.44
C ARG A 105 -3.11 4.93 5.55
N THR A 106 -3.43 3.68 5.87
CA THR A 106 -3.06 2.48 5.13
C THR A 106 -3.76 2.44 3.79
N ALA A 107 -5.07 2.75 3.74
CA ALA A 107 -5.82 2.89 2.49
C ALA A 107 -5.20 3.96 1.57
N ALA A 108 -4.77 5.10 2.12
CA ALA A 108 -4.09 6.15 1.34
C ALA A 108 -2.75 5.69 0.75
N VAL A 109 -1.99 4.85 1.47
CA VAL A 109 -0.77 4.21 0.95
C VAL A 109 -1.12 3.30 -0.24
N VAL A 110 -2.17 2.48 -0.13
CA VAL A 110 -2.61 1.59 -1.20
C VAL A 110 -3.10 2.39 -2.41
N ARG A 111 -3.98 3.38 -2.25
CA ARG A 111 -4.42 4.26 -3.35
C ARG A 111 -3.24 4.90 -4.09
N THR A 112 -2.27 5.43 -3.36
CA THR A 112 -1.13 6.13 -3.97
C THR A 112 -0.21 5.17 -4.71
N ARG A 113 0.14 4.02 -4.09
CA ARG A 113 1.21 3.16 -4.58
C ARG A 113 0.73 1.98 -5.43
N ALA A 114 -0.45 1.44 -5.15
CA ALA A 114 -1.08 0.38 -5.95
C ALA A 114 -1.94 0.96 -7.09
N LEU A 115 -2.81 1.92 -6.81
CA LEU A 115 -3.74 2.47 -7.81
C LEU A 115 -3.22 3.70 -8.56
N GLY A 116 -1.99 4.13 -8.23
CA GLY A 116 -1.32 5.27 -8.85
C GLY A 116 -2.11 6.58 -8.70
N ASP A 117 -2.86 6.76 -7.61
CA ASP A 117 -3.69 7.94 -7.40
C ASP A 117 -2.81 9.19 -7.16
N PRO A 118 -2.88 10.21 -8.05
CA PRO A 118 -2.12 11.44 -7.89
C PRO A 118 -2.71 12.39 -6.83
N ASP A 119 -3.95 12.17 -6.39
CA ASP A 119 -4.73 13.13 -5.59
C ASP A 119 -5.14 12.58 -4.21
N THR A 120 -4.30 11.75 -3.60
CA THR A 120 -4.54 11.17 -2.27
C THR A 120 -3.52 11.70 -1.24
N ALA A 121 -3.93 11.79 0.02
CA ALA A 121 -3.04 12.07 1.13
C ALA A 121 -3.48 11.31 2.39
N PRO A 122 -2.57 10.99 3.32
CA PRO A 122 -2.95 10.53 4.66
C PRO A 122 -3.87 11.57 5.35
N PRO A 123 -4.74 11.14 6.28
CA PRO A 123 -5.72 12.03 6.92
C PRO A 123 -5.10 13.11 7.81
N ASP A 124 -3.88 12.88 8.31
CA ASP A 124 -3.18 13.78 9.24
C ASP A 124 -1.69 13.89 8.86
N PRO A 125 -1.16 15.10 8.61
CA PRO A 125 -1.87 16.39 8.56
C PRO A 125 -2.82 16.52 7.37
N THR A 126 -3.92 17.26 7.56
CA THR A 126 -4.84 17.63 6.49
C THR A 126 -4.13 18.47 5.43
N VAL A 127 -4.27 18.10 4.16
CA VAL A 127 -3.70 18.83 3.02
C VAL A 127 -4.72 19.78 2.38
N PRO A 128 -4.32 20.98 1.91
CA PRO A 128 -5.23 21.91 1.26
C PRO A 128 -5.85 21.38 -0.03
N ASP A 129 -7.12 21.69 -0.28
CA ASP A 129 -7.81 21.41 -1.55
C ASP A 129 -7.18 22.12 -2.75
N SER A 130 -6.45 23.21 -2.52
CA SER A 130 -5.71 23.92 -3.58
C SER A 130 -4.58 23.10 -4.20
N TRP A 131 -4.19 21.97 -3.60
CA TRP A 131 -3.19 21.05 -4.16
C TRP A 131 -3.79 20.00 -5.08
N ARG A 132 -5.12 19.94 -5.22
CA ARG A 132 -5.76 19.06 -6.20
C ARG A 132 -5.39 19.47 -7.62
N PRO A 133 -5.23 18.51 -8.55
CA PRO A 133 -5.40 17.06 -8.39
C PRO A 133 -4.07 16.31 -8.10
N TRP A 134 -3.12 16.93 -7.38
CA TRP A 134 -1.74 16.43 -7.22
C TRP A 134 -1.31 16.29 -5.75
N ARG A 135 -2.26 16.06 -4.83
CA ARG A 135 -1.97 15.96 -3.38
C ARG A 135 -0.91 14.89 -3.06
N SER A 136 -0.91 13.74 -3.72
CA SER A 136 0.10 12.68 -3.50
C SER A 136 1.52 13.18 -3.82
N TYR A 137 1.65 13.98 -4.89
CA TYR A 137 2.93 14.57 -5.27
C TYR A 137 3.38 15.65 -4.29
N ALA A 138 2.47 16.54 -3.86
CA ALA A 138 2.78 17.56 -2.87
C ALA A 138 3.30 16.93 -1.56
N VAL A 139 2.63 15.89 -1.07
CA VAL A 139 3.06 15.12 0.10
C VAL A 139 4.45 14.49 -0.12
N ASN A 140 4.73 13.93 -1.29
CA ASN A 140 6.05 13.37 -1.59
C ASN A 140 7.15 14.44 -1.62
N HIS A 141 6.87 15.65 -2.12
CA HIS A 141 7.82 16.77 -2.06
C HIS A 141 8.11 17.22 -0.63
N LEU A 142 7.08 17.28 0.24
CA LEU A 142 7.24 17.60 1.66
C LEU A 142 8.06 16.54 2.38
N ARG A 143 7.76 15.24 2.17
CA ARG A 143 8.55 14.12 2.70
C ARG A 143 10.01 14.19 2.27
N ALA A 144 10.27 14.45 0.99
CA ALA A 144 11.63 14.54 0.47
C ALA A 144 12.41 15.75 1.02
N ALA A 145 11.71 16.76 1.53
CA ALA A 145 12.29 17.93 2.19
C ALA A 145 12.50 17.74 3.70
N GLY A 146 11.90 16.71 4.30
CA GLY A 146 11.86 16.53 5.76
C GLY A 146 10.74 17.33 6.43
N ASP A 147 9.88 17.97 5.64
CA ASP A 147 8.78 18.85 6.09
C ASP A 147 7.46 18.06 6.32
N TRP A 148 7.55 16.73 6.42
CA TRP A 148 6.41 15.84 6.67
C TRP A 148 6.80 14.82 7.73
N GLU A 149 6.41 15.07 8.99
CA GLU A 149 6.62 14.11 10.07
C GLU A 149 5.72 12.88 9.89
N GLN A 150 6.34 11.71 9.90
CA GLN A 150 5.64 10.44 10.11
C GLN A 150 5.71 10.16 11.60
N ASP A 151 4.57 10.15 12.29
CA ASP A 151 4.52 9.39 13.54
C ASP A 151 4.95 7.95 13.22
N ARG A 152 5.89 7.48 14.05
CA ARG A 152 6.61 6.21 13.98
C ARG A 152 5.69 5.01 14.11
#